data_AF-A0A2N1M5P6-F1
#
_entry.id   AF-A0A2N1M5P6-F1
#
_cell.length_a   1.000
_cell.length_b   1.000
_cell.length_c   1.000
_cell.angle_alpha   90.00
_cell.angle_beta   90.00
_cell.angle_gamma   90.00
#
_symmetry.space_group_name_H-M   'P 1'
#
loop_
_entity.id
_entity.type
_entity.pdbx_description
1 polymer ?
#
loop_
_entity_poly.entity_id
_entity_poly.type
_entity_poly.pdbx_seq_one_letter_code
_entity_poly.pdbx_strand_id
1 'polypeptide(L)'
;MKCWDAKTENRPSAKKLYQILKKWDKEDEKLNSEIRTQMDKYNRKIREKTLKNRSNDNKSESIKTHPQALYTSRFLSFKNLPEAVNSSDLSSFQVNSDDIPSVSANLISECFDYLNEINQEDDSNLND
;
A
#
# COMPACT_ATOMS: atom_id res chain seq x y z
N MET A 1 9.38 8.53 -0.98
CA MET A 1 9.81 7.31 -1.71
C MET A 1 9.95 7.65 -3.19
N LYS A 2 11.02 7.21 -3.89
CA LYS A 2 11.28 7.59 -5.30
C LYS A 2 10.36 6.91 -6.32
N CYS A 3 9.81 5.75 -5.98
CA CYS A 3 8.86 5.02 -6.85
C CYS A 3 7.50 5.73 -6.99
N TRP A 4 7.14 6.58 -6.03
CA TRP A 4 5.89 7.35 -6.00
C TRP A 4 6.07 8.81 -6.42
N ASP A 5 7.18 9.14 -7.06
CA ASP A 5 7.35 10.50 -7.57
C ASP A 5 6.34 10.76 -8.69
N ALA A 6 5.63 11.88 -8.61
CA ALA A 6 4.69 12.31 -9.63
C ALA A 6 5.34 12.43 -11.01
N LYS A 7 6.59 12.90 -11.05
CA LYS A 7 7.38 13.03 -12.27
C LYS A 7 8.00 11.69 -12.66
N THR A 8 7.75 11.26 -13.89
CA THR A 8 8.22 9.97 -14.40
C THR A 8 9.75 9.86 -14.45
N GLU A 9 10.43 10.96 -14.75
CA GLU A 9 11.89 11.08 -14.82
C GLU A 9 12.58 10.89 -13.46
N ASN A 10 11.87 11.13 -12.36
CA ASN A 10 12.38 10.94 -11.01
C ASN A 10 12.20 9.49 -10.53
N ARG A 11 11.36 8.70 -11.21
CA ARG A 11 11.12 7.30 -10.83
C ARG A 11 12.32 6.43 -11.23
N PRO A 12 12.72 5.47 -10.39
CA PRO A 12 13.70 4.48 -10.80
C PRO A 12 13.12 3.63 -11.93
N SER A 13 13.94 3.32 -12.94
CA SER A 13 13.57 2.29 -13.91
C SER A 13 13.54 0.91 -13.25
N ALA A 14 12.80 -0.04 -13.84
CA ALA A 14 12.73 -1.41 -13.35
C ALA A 14 14.14 -2.04 -13.16
N LYS A 15 15.06 -1.80 -14.11
CA LYS A 15 16.45 -2.26 -14.02
C LYS A 15 17.19 -1.68 -12.80
N LYS A 16 17.02 -0.38 -12.52
CA LYS A 16 17.63 0.26 -11.34
C LYS A 16 17.03 -0.29 -10.05
N LEU A 17 15.71 -0.47 -10.01
CA LEU A 17 15.00 -1.04 -8.85
C LEU A 17 15.50 -2.46 -8.55
N TYR A 18 15.59 -3.32 -9.57
CA TYR A 18 16.13 -4.67 -9.44
C TYR A 18 17.54 -4.70 -8.83
N GLN A 19 18.42 -3.79 -9.28
CA GLN A 19 19.77 -3.71 -8.73
C GLN A 19 19.80 -3.28 -7.26
N ILE A 20 18.88 -2.39 -6.83
CA ILE A 20 18.75 -1.99 -5.43
C ILE A 20 18.26 -3.18 -4.59
N LEU A 21 17.18 -3.83 -5.02
CA LEU A 21 16.62 -4.99 -4.31
C LEU A 21 17.64 -6.13 -4.19
N LYS A 22 18.39 -6.41 -5.25
CA LYS A 22 19.46 -7.42 -5.23
C LYS A 22 20.59 -7.09 -4.24
N LYS A 23 20.85 -5.82 -3.96
CA LYS A 23 21.82 -5.42 -2.93
C LYS A 23 21.26 -5.65 -1.54
N TRP A 24 20.01 -5.30 -1.31
CA TRP A 24 19.33 -5.52 -0.03
C TRP A 24 19.22 -7.01 0.31
N ASP A 25 18.89 -7.85 -0.68
CA ASP A 25 18.85 -9.30 -0.54
C ASP A 25 20.20 -9.87 -0.03
N LYS A 26 21.31 -9.44 -0.65
CA LYS A 26 22.66 -9.80 -0.19
C LYS A 26 23.04 -9.23 1.18
N GLU A 27 22.50 -8.06 1.54
CA GLU A 27 22.71 -7.48 2.87
C GLU A 27 21.94 -8.24 3.93
N ASP A 28 20.74 -8.74 3.62
CA ASP A 28 19.91 -9.54 4.52
C ASP A 28 20.53 -10.91 4.87
N GLU A 29 21.31 -11.49 3.96
CA GLU A 29 22.12 -12.70 4.23
C GLU A 29 23.10 -12.50 5.41
N LYS A 30 23.43 -11.25 5.77
CA LYS A 30 24.26 -10.95 6.94
C LYS A 30 23.41 -11.03 8.21
N LEU A 31 23.81 -11.93 9.11
CA LEU A 31 23.14 -12.20 10.39
C LEU A 31 22.81 -10.96 11.25
N ASN A 32 23.61 -9.89 11.14
CA ASN A 32 23.42 -8.63 11.86
C ASN A 32 23.09 -7.45 10.93
N SER A 33 22.39 -7.70 9.82
CA SER A 33 22.00 -6.62 8.92
C SER A 33 20.99 -5.67 9.59
N GLU A 34 21.11 -4.39 9.24
CA GLU A 34 20.14 -3.37 9.68
C GLU A 34 18.73 -3.71 9.16
N ILE A 35 18.64 -4.27 7.95
CA ILE A 35 17.38 -4.71 7.33
C ILE A 35 16.67 -5.74 8.22
N ARG A 36 17.37 -6.81 8.61
CA ARG A 36 16.82 -7.88 9.46
C ARG A 36 16.41 -7.33 10.83
N THR A 37 17.25 -6.49 11.42
CA THR A 37 16.98 -5.86 12.72
C THR A 37 15.72 -4.98 12.69
N GLN A 38 15.54 -4.18 11.63
CA GLN A 38 14.34 -3.38 11.44
C GLN A 38 13.10 -4.25 11.18
N MET A 39 13.24 -5.30 10.37
CA MET A 39 12.16 -6.25 10.06
C MET A 39 11.67 -6.96 11.32
N ASP A 40 12.58 -7.47 12.16
CA ASP A 40 12.25 -8.13 13.42
C ASP A 40 11.54 -7.18 14.39
N LYS A 41 12.03 -5.94 14.50
CA LYS A 41 11.39 -4.90 15.32
C LYS A 41 9.98 -4.58 14.83
N TYR A 42 9.78 -4.49 13.52
CA TYR A 42 8.46 -4.25 12.92
C TYR A 42 7.52 -5.44 13.15
N ASN A 43 7.97 -6.66 12.88
CA ASN A 43 7.21 -7.89 13.10
C ASN A 43 6.77 -8.04 14.56
N ARG A 44 7.66 -7.72 15.51
CA ARG A 44 7.31 -7.69 16.94
C ARG A 44 6.19 -6.68 17.23
N LYS A 45 6.30 -5.46 16.69
CA LYS A 45 5.26 -4.42 16.86
C LYS A 45 3.92 -4.83 16.24
N ILE A 46 3.91 -5.43 15.04
CA ILE A 46 2.67 -5.95 14.42
C ILE A 46 2.08 -7.05 15.29
N ARG A 47 2.89 -8.00 15.76
CA ARG A 47 2.42 -9.08 16.62
C ARG A 47 1.80 -8.54 17.92
N GLU A 48 2.43 -7.54 18.54
CA GLU A 48 1.87 -6.87 19.71
C GLU A 48 0.54 -6.17 19.40
N LYS A 49 0.43 -5.47 18.26
CA LYS A 49 -0.82 -4.83 17.82
C LYS A 49 -1.93 -5.84 17.53
N THR A 50 -1.63 -6.88 16.77
CA THR A 50 -2.60 -7.93 16.40
C THR A 50 -3.11 -8.68 17.63
N LEU A 51 -2.24 -9.00 18.60
CA LEU A 51 -2.65 -9.60 19.86
C LEU A 51 -3.56 -8.68 20.69
N LYS A 52 -3.28 -7.37 20.72
CA LYS A 52 -4.15 -6.36 21.37
C LYS A 52 -5.48 -6.19 20.66
N ASN A 53 -5.49 -6.21 19.33
CA ASN A 53 -6.71 -6.03 18.55
C ASN A 53 -7.61 -7.27 18.61
N ARG A 54 -7.04 -8.47 18.77
CA ARG A 54 -7.78 -9.73 18.89
C ARG A 54 -8.65 -9.83 20.16
N SER A 55 -8.39 -9.02 21.19
CA SER A 55 -9.27 -8.96 22.37
C SER A 55 -10.52 -8.10 22.16
N ASN A 56 -10.64 -7.43 21.01
CA ASN A 56 -11.85 -6.73 20.62
C ASN A 56 -12.57 -7.65 19.62
N ASP A 57 -13.74 -8.15 20.00
CA ASP A 57 -14.51 -9.12 19.22
C ASP A 57 -14.60 -8.68 17.76
N ASN A 58 -14.03 -9.50 16.87
CA ASN A 58 -14.04 -9.29 15.43
C ASN A 58 -15.48 -9.45 14.90
N LYS A 59 -16.30 -8.43 15.10
CA LYS A 59 -17.51 -8.24 14.32
C LYS A 59 -17.04 -7.70 12.98
N SER A 60 -16.91 -8.57 11.98
CA SER A 60 -16.74 -8.12 10.60
C SER A 60 -17.93 -7.22 10.27
N GLU A 61 -17.73 -5.91 10.30
CA GLU A 61 -18.73 -4.97 9.84
C GLU A 61 -18.93 -5.23 8.36
N SER A 62 -20.10 -5.77 8.02
CA SER A 62 -20.52 -5.87 6.62
C SER A 62 -20.34 -4.50 5.97
N ILE A 63 -19.58 -4.43 4.88
CA ILE A 63 -19.34 -3.18 4.14
C ILE A 63 -20.69 -2.57 3.78
N LYS A 64 -21.02 -1.43 4.40
CA LYS A 64 -22.24 -0.70 4.13
C LYS A 64 -21.98 0.26 2.98
N THR A 65 -22.29 -0.16 1.76
CA THR A 65 -22.26 0.74 0.60
C THR A 65 -23.44 1.69 0.67
N HIS A 66 -23.24 2.98 0.37
CA HIS A 66 -24.34 3.93 0.25
C HIS A 66 -25.26 3.51 -0.91
N PRO A 67 -26.59 3.52 -0.76
CA PRO A 67 -27.52 3.04 -1.80
C PRO A 67 -27.45 3.81 -3.13
N GLN A 68 -26.83 5.00 -3.14
CA GLN A 68 -26.59 5.78 -4.35
C GLN A 68 -25.15 5.68 -4.88
N ALA A 69 -24.25 4.95 -4.21
CA ALA A 69 -22.89 4.76 -4.67
C ALA A 69 -22.84 3.77 -5.85
N LEU A 70 -22.11 4.13 -6.90
CA LEU A 70 -21.91 3.30 -8.09
C LEU A 70 -20.46 2.83 -8.13
N TYR A 71 -20.24 1.54 -7.85
CA TYR A 71 -18.91 0.90 -7.87
C TYR A 71 -18.61 0.16 -9.17
N THR A 72 -19.17 0.62 -10.29
CA THR A 72 -18.86 0.06 -11.60
C THR A 72 -17.55 0.62 -12.10
N SER A 73 -16.68 -0.22 -12.66
CA SER A 73 -15.53 0.25 -13.42
C SER A 73 -15.99 1.19 -14.54
N ARG A 74 -15.48 2.43 -14.56
CA ARG A 74 -15.69 3.38 -15.66
C ARG A 74 -14.35 3.69 -16.29
N PHE A 75 -14.32 3.82 -17.62
CA PHE A 75 -13.12 4.25 -18.32
C PHE A 75 -12.71 5.65 -17.85
N LEU A 76 -11.51 5.77 -17.30
CA LEU A 76 -10.96 7.04 -16.84
C LEU A 76 -10.35 7.79 -18.03
N SER A 77 -10.88 8.98 -18.34
CA SER A 77 -10.30 9.84 -19.39
C SER A 77 -9.15 10.66 -18.83
N PHE A 78 -7.93 10.37 -19.28
CA PHE A 78 -6.72 11.08 -18.85
C PHE A 78 -6.59 12.51 -19.40
N LYS A 79 -7.35 12.87 -20.44
CA LYS A 79 -7.19 14.16 -21.14
C LYS A 79 -7.53 15.39 -20.29
N ASN A 80 -8.36 15.21 -19.26
CA ASN A 80 -8.88 16.30 -18.43
C ASN A 80 -8.42 16.21 -16.97
N LEU A 81 -7.41 15.36 -16.67
CA LEU A 81 -6.89 15.24 -15.32
C LEU A 81 -5.82 16.33 -15.08
N PRO A 82 -5.78 16.92 -13.87
CA PRO A 82 -4.69 17.80 -13.49
C PRO A 82 -3.36 17.03 -13.51
N GLU A 83 -2.26 17.77 -13.66
CA GLU A 83 -0.92 17.18 -13.57
C GLU A 83 -0.73 16.54 -12.19
N ALA A 84 -0.08 15.37 -12.16
CA ALA A 84 0.26 14.74 -10.89
C ALA A 84 1.27 15.62 -10.14
N VAL A 85 0.99 15.89 -8.87
CA VAL A 85 1.88 16.70 -8.01
C VAL A 85 2.27 15.87 -6.80
N ASN A 86 3.55 15.92 -6.43
CA ASN A 86 4.03 15.31 -5.19
C ASN A 86 3.41 16.04 -3.99
N SER A 87 2.85 15.29 -3.04
CA SER A 87 2.39 15.88 -1.78
C SER A 87 3.60 16.50 -1.05
N SER A 88 3.49 17.78 -0.71
CA SER A 88 4.53 18.53 0.01
C SER A 88 4.63 18.14 1.49
N ASP A 89 3.58 17.52 2.06
CA ASP A 89 3.62 16.99 3.42
C ASP A 89 2.50 15.97 3.67
N LEU A 90 2.85 14.71 3.90
CA LEU A 90 1.90 13.68 4.36
C LEU A 90 1.39 13.97 5.79
N SER A 91 2.02 14.89 6.52
CA SER A 91 1.55 15.37 7.84
C SER A 91 0.18 16.06 7.77
N SER A 92 -0.17 16.62 6.61
CA SER A 92 -1.45 17.32 6.41
C SER A 92 -2.67 16.39 6.34
N PHE A 93 -2.47 15.07 6.24
CA PHE A 93 -3.54 14.09 6.49
C PHE A 93 -3.78 13.92 7.99
N GLN A 94 -4.05 15.01 8.71
CA GLN A 94 -4.78 14.95 9.96
C GLN A 94 -6.25 14.73 9.59
N VAL A 95 -6.64 13.46 9.50
CA VAL A 95 -8.05 13.12 9.63
C VAL A 95 -8.41 13.50 11.06
N ASN A 96 -9.02 14.67 11.24
CA ASN A 96 -9.55 15.09 12.53
C ASN A 96 -10.51 13.99 12.99
N SER A 97 -10.05 13.23 13.98
CA SER A 97 -10.69 12.00 14.47
C SER A 97 -11.88 12.27 15.39
N ASP A 98 -12.28 13.53 15.54
CA ASP A 98 -13.24 13.88 16.58
C ASP A 98 -14.70 13.67 16.15
N ASP A 99 -14.99 13.49 14.85
CA ASP A 99 -16.37 13.29 14.36
C ASP A 99 -16.56 12.14 13.32
N ILE A 100 -15.58 11.24 13.12
CA ILE A 100 -15.75 10.10 12.19
C ILE A 100 -15.28 8.79 12.84
N PRO A 101 -16.15 7.77 12.99
CA PRO A 101 -15.77 6.48 13.57
C PRO A 101 -14.81 5.76 12.64
N SER A 102 -13.62 5.37 13.12
CA SER A 102 -12.76 4.23 12.70
C SER A 102 -12.51 3.90 11.21
N VAL A 103 -13.05 4.62 10.23
CA VAL A 103 -13.08 4.21 8.81
C VAL A 103 -11.76 4.53 8.10
N SER A 104 -11.02 5.54 8.57
CA SER A 104 -9.81 6.03 7.88
C SER A 104 -8.63 5.06 7.91
N ALA A 105 -8.49 4.26 8.98
CA ALA A 105 -7.45 3.23 9.07
C ALA A 105 -7.74 2.03 8.16
N ASN A 106 -9.01 1.71 7.95
CA ASN A 106 -9.45 0.59 7.10
C ASN A 106 -9.32 0.95 5.60
N LEU A 107 -9.63 2.19 5.22
CA LEU A 107 -9.50 2.69 3.85
C LEU A 107 -8.08 2.57 3.28
N ILE A 108 -7.06 2.84 4.11
CA ILE A 108 -5.65 2.77 3.68
C ILE A 108 -5.19 1.31 3.54
N SER A 109 -5.70 0.39 4.36
CA SER A 109 -5.39 -1.04 4.27
C SER A 109 -6.05 -1.69 3.05
N GLU A 110 -7.34 -1.40 2.80
CA GLU A 110 -8.10 -1.97 1.68
C GLU A 110 -7.53 -1.56 0.31
N CYS A 111 -7.04 -0.33 0.16
CA CYS A 111 -6.42 0.12 -1.09
C CYS A 111 -5.14 -0.65 -1.46
N PHE A 112 -4.41 -1.18 -0.48
CA PHE A 112 -3.20 -1.97 -0.74
C PHE A 112 -3.51 -3.41 -1.15
N ASP A 113 -4.55 -4.01 -0.58
CA ASP A 113 -4.95 -5.39 -0.91
C ASP A 113 -5.51 -5.49 -2.33
N TYR A 114 -6.26 -4.48 -2.80
CA TYR A 114 -6.83 -4.44 -4.15
C TYR A 114 -5.76 -4.34 -5.25
N LEU A 115 -4.62 -3.69 -4.98
CA LEU A 115 -3.50 -3.62 -5.92
C LEU A 115 -2.74 -4.95 -6.03
N ASN A 116 -2.81 -5.81 -5.02
CA ASN A 116 -2.20 -7.14 -5.06
C ASN A 116 -3.01 -8.14 -5.90
N GLU A 117 -4.34 -7.95 -6.03
CA GLU A 117 -5.20 -8.79 -6.88
C GLU A 117 -5.04 -8.48 -8.38
N ILE A 118 -4.85 -7.21 -8.75
CA ILE A 118 -4.69 -6.80 -10.17
C ILE A 118 -3.39 -7.36 -10.80
N ASN A 119 -2.39 -7.73 -9.98
CA ASN A 119 -1.11 -8.27 -10.47
C ASN A 119 -1.11 -9.81 -10.64
N GLN A 120 -2.25 -10.51 -10.51
CA GLN A 120 -2.31 -11.97 -10.62
C GLN A 120 -2.95 -12.50 -11.91
N GLU A 121 -3.44 -11.64 -12.79
CA GLU A 121 -4.00 -12.04 -14.09
C GLU A 121 -3.04 -11.62 -15.20
N ASP A 122 -2.08 -12.48 -15.56
CA ASP A 122 -1.55 -12.65 -16.94
C ASP A 122 -0.33 -13.60 -17.01
N ASP A 123 -0.41 -14.80 -16.41
CA ASP A 123 0.59 -15.88 -16.63
C ASP A 123 -0.08 -17.20 -17.07
N SER A 124 -1.19 -17.12 -17.82
CA SER A 124 -1.72 -18.30 -18.51
C SER A 124 -2.22 -17.94 -19.90
N ASN A 125 -1.30 -17.95 -20.87
CA ASN A 125 -1.46 -18.56 -22.20
C ASN A 125 -0.38 -18.05 -23.16
N LEU A 126 0.65 -18.87 -23.37
CA LEU A 126 1.32 -19.02 -24.67
C LEU A 126 2.13 -20.32 -24.62
N ASN A 127 1.45 -21.42 -24.93
CA ASN A 127 2.07 -22.62 -25.52
C ASN A 127 2.01 -22.44 -27.04
N ASP A 128 3.17 -22.55 -27.70
CA ASP A 128 3.43 -23.48 -28.82
C ASP A 128 4.92 -23.43 -29.20
#